data_AF-A0A3N4K6C1-F1
#
_entry.id   AF-A0A3N4K6C1-F1
#
_cell.length_a   1.000
_cell.length_b   1.000
_cell.length_c   1.000
_cell.angle_alpha   90.00
_cell.angle_beta   90.00
_cell.angle_gamma   90.00
#
_symmetry.space_group_name_H-M   'P 1'
#
loop_
_entity.id
_entity.type
_entity.pdbx_description
1 polymer ?
#
loop_
_entity_poly.entity_id
_entity_poly.type
_entity_poly.pdbx_seq_one_letter_code
_entity_poly.pdbx_strand_id
1 'polypeptide(L)'
;MPGLQRQMLITIGGSVVTGLFAGIGSALARAGPLSIFLVFASFAILIQYGLMHIVAEMCSWLPIRGSVFYFAEKWVDGALGFSAGYMYWASLLNH
;
A
#
# COMPACT_ATOMS: atom_id res chain seq x y z
N MET A 1 -19.20 4.38 -19.69
CA MET A 1 -18.85 3.12 -19.02
C MET A 1 -19.24 3.17 -17.53
N PRO A 2 -20.52 2.96 -17.17
CA PRO A 2 -21.05 3.13 -15.80
C PRO A 2 -20.72 1.98 -14.82
N GLY A 3 -20.03 0.92 -15.25
CA GLY A 3 -19.63 -0.20 -14.39
C GLY A 3 -18.34 0.07 -13.59
N LEU A 4 -17.36 0.74 -14.20
CA LEU A 4 -16.05 1.00 -13.60
C LEU A 4 -16.14 1.87 -12.35
N GLN A 5 -17.02 2.86 -12.35
CA GLN A 5 -17.23 3.76 -11.21
C GLN A 5 -17.60 2.97 -9.93
N ARG A 6 -18.41 1.92 -10.06
CA ARG A 6 -18.82 1.09 -8.92
C ARG A 6 -17.66 0.28 -8.37
N GLN A 7 -16.84 -0.28 -9.25
CA GLN A 7 -15.69 -1.11 -8.86
C GLN A 7 -14.65 -0.26 -8.11
N MET A 8 -14.38 0.97 -8.55
CA MET A 8 -13.45 1.86 -7.86
C MET A 8 -13.95 2.24 -6.45
N LEU A 9 -15.25 2.54 -6.32
CA LEU A 9 -15.84 2.86 -5.02
C LEU A 9 -15.76 1.68 -4.04
N ILE A 10 -15.94 0.44 -4.52
CA ILE A 10 -15.80 -0.77 -3.70
C ILE A 10 -14.34 -0.98 -3.28
N THR A 11 -13.39 -0.85 -4.21
CA THR A 11 -11.96 -1.03 -3.92
C THR A 11 -11.42 0.01 -2.95
N ILE A 12 -11.83 1.27 -3.11
CA ILE A 12 -11.46 2.36 -2.20
C ILE A 12 -12.12 2.16 -0.83
N GLY A 13 -13.42 1.83 -0.79
CA GLY A 13 -14.13 1.60 0.46
C GLY A 13 -13.56 0.43 1.27
N GLY A 14 -13.20 -0.68 0.63
CA GLY A 14 -12.62 -1.83 1.31
C GLY A 14 -11.22 -1.57 1.87
N SER A 15 -10.35 -0.90 1.11
CA SER A 15 -8.96 -0.67 1.51
C SER A 15 -8.81 0.34 2.66
N VAL A 16 -9.61 1.40 2.67
CA VAL A 16 -9.55 2.43 3.72
C VAL A 16 -10.03 1.89 5.07
N VAL A 17 -11.10 1.08 5.07
CA VAL A 17 -11.72 0.60 6.31
C VAL A 17 -10.80 -0.38 7.04
N THR A 18 -10.24 -1.38 6.37
CA THR A 18 -9.43 -2.41 7.03
C THR A 18 -8.16 -1.84 7.65
N GLY A 19 -7.46 -0.93 6.94
CA GLY A 19 -6.23 -0.31 7.45
C GLY A 19 -6.46 0.60 8.66
N LEU A 20 -7.61 1.29 8.69
CA LEU A 20 -7.99 2.17 9.80
C LEU A 20 -8.26 1.36 11.08
N PHE A 21 -9.11 0.33 11.00
CA PHE A 21 -9.55 -0.40 12.19
C PHE A 21 -8.53 -1.43 12.71
N ALA A 22 -7.65 -1.96 11.86
CA ALA A 22 -6.66 -2.96 12.28
C ALA A 22 -5.63 -2.41 13.30
N GLY A 23 -5.32 -1.11 13.24
CA GLY A 23 -4.24 -0.51 14.05
C GLY A 23 -4.65 0.63 14.99
N ILE A 24 -5.79 1.28 14.78
CA ILE A 24 -6.12 2.50 15.53
C ILE A 24 -6.43 2.26 17.00
N GLY A 25 -7.06 1.13 17.36
CA GLY A 25 -7.47 0.88 18.76
C GLY A 25 -6.28 0.84 19.73
N SER A 26 -5.23 0.11 19.38
CA SER A 26 -4.02 -0.01 20.20
C SER A 26 -3.14 1.25 20.12
N ALA A 27 -3.09 1.90 18.95
CA ALA A 27 -2.39 3.16 18.80
C ALA A 27 -3.02 4.27 19.66
N LEU A 28 -4.36 4.37 19.67
CA LEU A 28 -5.11 5.41 20.37
C LEU A 28 -4.97 5.33 21.88
N ALA A 29 -4.96 4.11 22.41
CA ALA A 29 -4.70 3.87 23.83
C ALA A 29 -3.29 4.30 24.28
N ARG A 30 -2.30 4.31 23.37
CA ARG A 30 -0.89 4.57 23.71
C ARG A 30 -0.43 6.00 23.42
N ALA A 31 -0.84 6.59 22.30
CA ALA A 31 -0.27 7.85 21.78
C ALA A 31 -1.22 9.06 21.89
N GLY A 32 -2.50 8.83 22.21
CA GLY A 32 -3.53 9.88 22.24
C GLY A 32 -4.00 10.31 20.85
N PRO A 33 -5.15 11.01 20.77
CA PRO A 33 -5.86 11.26 19.51
C PRO A 33 -5.11 12.19 18.55
N LEU A 34 -4.43 13.22 19.07
CA LEU A 34 -3.72 14.18 18.24
C LEU A 34 -2.48 13.59 17.57
N SER A 35 -1.73 12.75 18.30
CA SER A 35 -0.51 12.12 17.78
C SER A 35 -0.81 11.19 16.62
N ILE A 36 -1.90 10.43 16.69
CA ILE A 36 -2.27 9.48 15.62
C ILE A 36 -2.72 10.19 14.38
N PHE A 37 -3.50 11.27 14.52
CA PHE A 37 -3.92 12.07 13.39
C PHE A 37 -2.72 12.64 12.63
N LEU A 38 -1.75 13.20 13.36
CA LEU A 38 -0.51 13.73 12.78
C LEU A 38 0.30 12.66 12.07
N VAL A 39 0.54 11.51 12.70
CA VAL A 39 1.31 10.41 12.11
C VAL A 39 0.63 9.87 10.85
N PHE A 40 -0.69 9.66 10.90
CA PHE A 40 -1.45 9.15 9.77
C PHE A 40 -1.44 10.12 8.59
N ALA A 41 -1.65 11.42 8.85
CA ALA A 41 -1.62 12.46 7.84
C ALA A 41 -0.22 12.64 7.24
N SER A 42 0.84 12.69 8.07
CA SER A 42 2.20 12.84 7.59
C SER A 42 2.65 11.63 6.76
N PHE A 43 2.31 10.41 7.19
CA PHE A 43 2.66 9.19 6.46
C PHE A 43 1.96 9.14 5.10
N ALA A 44 0.66 9.47 5.07
CA ALA A 44 -0.12 9.49 3.84
C ALA A 44 0.43 10.50 2.81
N ILE A 45 0.81 11.70 3.26
CA ILE A 45 1.25 12.78 2.37
C ILE A 45 2.72 12.60 1.95
N LEU A 46 3.62 12.28 2.89
CA LEU A 46 5.06 12.29 2.62
C LEU A 46 5.51 11.01 1.92
N ILE A 47 4.97 9.86 2.32
CA ILE A 47 5.45 8.56 1.86
C ILE A 47 4.46 7.98 0.84
N GLN A 48 3.20 7.82 1.24
CA GLN A 48 2.24 7.07 0.44
C GLN A 48 1.91 7.78 -0.90
N TYR A 49 1.72 9.10 -0.88
CA TYR A 49 1.47 9.88 -2.08
C TYR A 49 2.62 9.77 -3.09
N GLY A 50 3.87 9.90 -2.63
CA GLY A 50 5.05 9.77 -3.48
C GLY A 50 5.17 8.37 -4.09
N LEU A 51 4.98 7.33 -3.29
CA LEU A 51 5.00 5.94 -3.78
C LEU A 51 3.94 5.69 -4.85
N MET A 52 2.72 6.17 -4.67
CA MET A 52 1.63 5.98 -5.64
C MET A 52 1.89 6.72 -6.95
N HIS A 53 2.54 7.89 -6.90
CA HIS A 53 2.99 8.58 -8.11
C HIS A 53 4.03 7.78 -8.90
N ILE A 54 5.05 7.27 -8.22
CA ILE A 54 6.09 6.44 -8.86
C ILE A 54 5.46 5.19 -9.49
N VAL A 55 4.54 4.52 -8.77
CA VAL A 55 3.84 3.35 -9.29
C VAL A 55 2.93 3.71 -10.47
N ALA A 56 2.25 4.87 -10.43
CA ALA A 56 1.44 5.35 -11.54
C ALA A 56 2.30 5.63 -12.79
N GLU A 57 3.49 6.19 -12.63
CA GLU A 57 4.46 6.35 -13.72
C GLU A 57 4.87 4.99 -14.31
N MET A 58 5.24 4.02 -13.48
CA MET A 58 5.59 2.66 -13.93
C MET A 58 4.44 1.96 -14.69
N CYS A 59 3.20 2.15 -14.24
CA CYS A 59 2.02 1.54 -14.85
C CYS A 59 1.60 2.21 -16.16
N SER A 60 1.83 3.52 -16.30
CA SER A 60 1.50 4.27 -17.51
C SER A 60 2.48 4.02 -18.66
N TRP A 61 3.76 3.81 -18.35
CA TRP A 61 4.80 3.52 -19.36
C TRP A 61 4.72 2.09 -19.90
N LEU A 62 4.52 1.10 -19.03
CA LEU A 62 4.35 -0.28 -19.45
C LEU A 62 3.35 -0.98 -18.52
N PRO A 63 2.08 -1.09 -18.93
CA PRO A 63 1.06 -1.74 -18.11
C PRO A 63 1.28 -3.25 -18.14
N ILE A 64 2.05 -3.77 -17.18
CA ILE A 64 2.29 -5.20 -17.04
C ILE A 64 1.32 -5.77 -16.01
N ARG A 65 0.73 -6.92 -16.32
CA ARG A 65 -0.13 -7.64 -15.39
C ARG A 65 0.75 -8.35 -14.36
N GLY A 66 1.03 -7.69 -13.24
CA GLY A 66 1.89 -8.21 -12.19
C GLY A 66 1.64 -7.55 -10.84
N SER A 67 2.13 -8.17 -9.77
CA SER A 67 2.11 -7.59 -8.42
C SER A 67 3.21 -6.53 -8.27
N VAL A 68 3.18 -5.76 -7.18
CA VAL A 68 4.21 -4.76 -6.86
C VAL A 68 5.62 -5.37 -6.86
N PHE A 69 5.77 -6.65 -6.50
CA PHE A 69 7.05 -7.37 -6.54
C PHE A 69 7.58 -7.57 -7.96
N TYR A 70 6.69 -7.76 -8.93
CA TYR A 70 7.05 -7.88 -10.34
C TYR A 70 7.51 -6.54 -10.94
N PHE A 71 6.94 -5.42 -10.46
CA PHE A 71 7.48 -4.10 -10.79
C PHE A 71 8.89 -3.90 -10.20
N ALA A 72 9.16 -4.36 -8.98
CA ALA A 72 10.49 -4.29 -8.39
C ALA A 72 11.54 -5.14 -9.14
N GLU A 73 11.15 -6.35 -9.56
CA GLU A 73 12.01 -7.27 -10.33
C GLU A 73 12.43 -6.66 -11.68
N LYS A 74 11.51 -5.96 -12.34
CA LYS A 74 11.74 -5.42 -13.68
C LYS A 74 12.45 -4.07 -13.70
N TRP A 75 12.17 -3.19 -12.73
CA TRP A 75 12.65 -1.80 -12.74
C TRP A 75 13.86 -1.58 -11.85
N VAL A 76 14.11 -2.43 -10.84
CA VAL A 76 15.24 -2.25 -9.91
C VAL A 76 16.28 -3.36 -10.09
N ASP A 77 15.96 -4.58 -9.70
CA ASP A 77 16.83 -5.76 -9.86
C ASP A 77 16.05 -7.05 -9.58
N GLY A 78 16.42 -8.14 -10.26
CA GLY A 78 15.80 -9.46 -10.06
C GLY A 78 15.93 -9.99 -8.63
N ALA A 79 17.06 -9.73 -7.95
CA ALA A 79 17.28 -10.15 -6.58
C ALA A 79 16.42 -9.38 -5.58
N LEU A 80 16.11 -8.11 -5.87
CA LEU A 80 15.23 -7.30 -5.01
C LEU A 80 13.79 -7.79 -5.08
N GLY A 81 13.30 -8.15 -6.28
CA GLY A 81 11.99 -8.78 -6.44
C GLY A 81 11.86 -10.09 -5.65
N PHE A 82 12.88 -10.96 -5.74
CA PHE A 82 12.93 -12.21 -4.98
C PHE A 82 12.99 -11.98 -3.46
N SER A 83 13.85 -11.07 -3.00
CA SER A 83 14.01 -10.76 -1.57
C SER A 83 12.72 -10.20 -0.96
N ALA A 84 12.02 -9.31 -1.67
CA ALA A 84 10.76 -8.73 -1.22
C ALA A 84 9.64 -9.80 -1.16
N GLY A 85 9.59 -10.70 -2.14
CA GLY A 85 8.69 -11.85 -2.12
C GLY A 85 8.97 -12.80 -0.95
N TYR A 86 10.24 -13.08 -0.66
CA TYR A 86 10.65 -13.91 0.46
C TYR A 86 10.31 -13.26 1.81
N MET A 87 10.55 -11.95 1.98
CA MET A 87 10.16 -11.22 3.19
C MET A 87 8.65 -11.25 3.42
N TYR A 88 7.85 -11.09 2.37
CA TYR A 88 6.39 -11.17 2.47
C TYR A 88 5.92 -12.57 2.88
N TRP A 89 6.49 -13.62 2.28
CA TRP A 89 6.18 -15.00 2.64
C TRP A 89 6.61 -15.34 4.08
N ALA A 90 7.80 -14.90 4.50
CA ALA A 90 8.29 -15.10 5.86
C ALA A 90 7.45 -14.37 6.92
N SER A 91 6.88 -13.21 6.58
CA SER A 91 5.94 -12.50 7.45
C SER A 91 4.65 -13.29 7.64
N LEU A 92 4.14 -13.96 6.60
CA LEU A 92 2.94 -14.80 6.70
C LEU A 92 3.17 -16.01 7.64
N LEU A 93 4.40 -16.53 7.67
CA LEU A 93 4.77 -17.68 8.48
C LEU A 93 4.99 -17.34 9.97
N ASN A 94 5.17 -16.06 10.30
CA ASN A 94 5.37 -15.53 11.66
C ASN A 94 4.10 -14.96 12.33
N HIS A 95 2.94 -15.12 11.67
CA HIS A 95 1.62 -14.84 12.24
C HIS A 95 0.89 -16.15 12.54
#